data_AF-A0A6G3WWK3-F1
#
_entry.id   AF-A0A6G3WWK3-F1
#
_cell.length_a   1.000
_cell.length_b   1.000
_cell.length_c   1.000
_cell.angle_alpha   90.00
_cell.angle_beta   90.00
_cell.angle_gamma   90.00
#
_symmetry.space_group_name_H-M   'P 1'
#
loop_
_entity.id
_entity.type
_entity.pdbx_description
1 polymer ?
#
loop_
_entity_poly.entity_id
_entity_poly.type
_entity_poly.pdbx_seq_one_letter_code
_entity_poly.pdbx_strand_id
1 'polypeptide(L)'
;MTGALFEITFYLAAPFWLLMIFAPTWSGTARVVASPLTVLPVLAVYVVLAVPVFPELWTAVSSPDIDTFRDLTALAGGAGAIWAQVIAWDLLLGQWMYL
;
A
#
# COMPACT_ATOMS: atom_id res chain seq x y z
N MET A 1 -2.96 18.04 0.86
CA MET A 1 -1.97 17.09 1.42
C MET A 1 -2.31 15.65 1.05
N THR A 2 -3.53 15.17 1.31
CA THR A 2 -3.95 13.78 1.03
C THR A 2 -3.80 13.36 -0.43
N GLY A 3 -4.09 14.24 -1.40
CA GLY A 3 -3.89 13.94 -2.83
C GLY A 3 -2.43 13.61 -3.17
N ALA A 4 -1.46 14.37 -2.64
CA ALA A 4 -0.04 14.08 -2.87
C ALA A 4 0.39 12.74 -2.22
N LEU A 5 -0.15 12.42 -1.03
CA LEU A 5 0.09 11.14 -0.36
C LEU A 5 -0.53 9.96 -1.14
N PHE A 6 -1.71 10.16 -1.73
CA PHE A 6 -2.34 9.17 -2.61
C PHE A 6 -1.47 8.89 -3.85
N GLU A 7 -0.96 9.94 -4.52
CA GLU A 7 -0.09 9.78 -5.69
C GLU A 7 1.26 9.15 -5.35
N ILE A 8 1.94 9.62 -4.29
CA ILE A 8 3.27 9.11 -3.93
C ILE A 8 3.24 7.62 -3.52
N THR A 9 2.11 7.15 -2.98
CA THR A 9 1.91 5.74 -2.64
C THR A 9 2.24 4.82 -3.82
N PHE A 10 1.75 5.16 -5.02
CA PHE A 10 2.02 4.39 -6.23
C PHE A 10 3.50 4.46 -6.62
N TYR A 11 4.08 5.66 -6.60
CA TYR A 11 5.48 5.87 -6.99
C TYR A 11 6.48 5.18 -6.06
N LEU A 12 6.11 4.87 -4.82
CA LEU A 12 6.95 4.09 -3.91
C LEU A 12 7.05 2.62 -4.31
N ALA A 13 5.99 2.04 -4.91
CA ALA A 13 5.99 0.66 -5.40
C ALA A 13 6.54 0.52 -6.82
N ALA A 14 6.35 1.55 -7.66
CA ALA A 14 6.68 1.50 -9.09
C ALA A 14 8.12 1.05 -9.41
N PRO A 15 9.19 1.49 -8.71
CA PRO A 15 10.56 1.04 -9.01
C PRO A 15 10.74 -0.48 -8.90
N PHE A 16 10.08 -1.12 -7.95
CA PHE A 16 10.18 -2.57 -7.76
C PHE A 16 9.46 -3.32 -8.89
N TRP A 17 8.29 -2.85 -9.31
CA TRP A 17 7.61 -3.35 -10.49
C TRP A 17 8.43 -3.18 -11.75
N LEU A 18 9.05 -2.00 -11.95
CA LEU A 18 9.93 -1.76 -13.10
C LEU A 18 11.10 -2.74 -13.12
N LEU A 19 11.71 -3.04 -11.97
CA LEU A 19 12.77 -4.06 -11.88
C LEU A 19 12.26 -5.45 -12.25
N MET A 20 11.12 -5.88 -11.68
CA MET A 20 10.53 -7.20 -11.96
C MET A 20 10.10 -7.38 -13.42
N ILE A 21 9.64 -6.32 -14.09
CA ILE A 21 9.16 -6.37 -15.47
C ILE A 21 10.32 -6.26 -16.47
N PHE A 22 11.21 -5.28 -16.28
CA PHE A 22 12.23 -4.95 -17.28
C PHE A 22 13.60 -5.60 -17.03
N ALA A 23 13.86 -6.08 -15.82
CA ALA A 23 15.08 -6.80 -15.47
C ALA A 23 14.82 -8.13 -14.73
N PRO A 24 13.93 -9.03 -15.23
CA PRO A 24 13.47 -10.21 -14.50
C PRO A 24 14.53 -11.31 -14.29
N THR A 25 15.63 -11.29 -15.04
CA THR A 25 16.70 -12.29 -14.93
C THR A 25 17.95 -11.73 -14.27
N TRP A 26 17.93 -10.45 -13.89
CA TRP A 26 19.05 -9.82 -13.21
C TRP A 26 19.10 -10.30 -11.76
N SER A 27 20.27 -10.78 -11.31
CA SER A 27 20.48 -11.27 -9.94
C SER A 27 20.19 -10.22 -8.87
N GLY A 28 20.33 -8.93 -9.21
CA GLY A 28 19.96 -7.82 -8.34
C GLY A 28 18.45 -7.73 -8.10
N THR A 29 17.61 -8.00 -9.11
CA THR A 29 16.14 -7.96 -8.98
C THR A 29 15.68 -8.97 -7.94
N ALA A 30 16.11 -10.23 -8.07
CA ALA A 30 15.77 -11.29 -7.11
C ALA A 30 16.24 -10.94 -5.68
N ARG A 31 17.43 -10.36 -5.54
CA ARG A 31 17.95 -9.93 -4.23
C ARG A 31 17.11 -8.81 -3.59
N VAL A 32 16.66 -7.83 -4.37
CA VAL A 32 15.84 -6.71 -3.88
C VAL A 32 14.45 -7.20 -3.50
N VAL A 33 13.81 -7.96 -4.38
CA VAL A 33 12.43 -8.45 -4.25
C VAL A 33 12.29 -9.50 -3.14
N ALA A 34 13.35 -10.27 -2.85
CA ALA A 34 13.38 -11.18 -1.70
C ALA A 34 13.23 -10.50 -0.34
N SER A 35 13.39 -9.17 -0.26
CA SER A 35 13.22 -8.43 0.98
C SER A 35 11.77 -7.98 1.17
N PRO A 36 11.10 -8.39 2.26
CA PRO A 36 9.78 -7.87 2.59
C PRO A 36 9.81 -6.41 3.04
N LEU A 37 11.00 -5.82 3.27
CA LEU A 37 11.15 -4.44 3.74
C LEU A 37 10.88 -3.39 2.66
N THR A 38 10.77 -3.82 1.40
CA THR A 38 10.40 -2.99 0.24
C THR A 38 9.07 -2.26 0.43
N VAL A 39 8.15 -2.83 1.22
CA VAL A 39 6.83 -2.26 1.50
C VAL A 39 6.85 -1.16 2.57
N LEU A 40 7.92 -1.03 3.36
CA LEU A 40 7.98 -0.10 4.49
C LEU A 40 7.65 1.36 4.13
N PRO A 41 8.12 1.93 3.00
CA PRO A 41 7.74 3.30 2.62
C PRO A 41 6.23 3.45 2.40
N VAL A 42 5.58 2.46 1.79
CA VAL A 42 4.13 2.45 1.57
C VAL A 42 3.38 2.34 2.91
N LEU A 43 3.87 1.49 3.83
CA LEU A 43 3.31 1.39 5.18
C LEU A 43 3.46 2.69 5.98
N ALA A 44 4.54 3.45 5.79
CA ALA A 44 4.68 4.76 6.42
C ALA A 44 3.59 5.73 5.93
N VAL A 45 3.29 5.74 4.63
CA VAL A 45 2.18 6.54 4.07
C VAL A 45 0.83 6.07 4.63
N TYR A 46 0.61 4.75 4.72
CA TYR A 46 -0.58 4.18 5.34
C TYR A 46 -0.77 4.72 6.77
N VAL A 47 0.26 4.67 7.62
CA VAL A 47 0.17 5.16 9.01
C VAL A 47 -0.16 6.65 9.05
N VAL A 48 0.48 7.47 8.22
CA VAL A 48 0.21 8.92 8.16
C VAL A 48 -1.24 9.21 7.78
N LEU A 49 -1.82 8.42 6.87
CA LEU A 49 -3.21 8.59 6.42
C LEU A 49 -4.23 7.98 7.37
N ALA A 50 -3.89 6.87 8.03
CA ALA A 50 -4.75 6.11 8.93
C ALA A 50 -4.90 6.76 10.31
N VAL A 51 -3.83 7.34 10.87
CA VAL A 51 -3.84 7.92 12.23
C VAL A 51 -4.96 8.97 12.42
N PRO A 52 -5.18 9.93 11.50
CA PRO A 52 -6.25 10.92 11.64
C PRO A 52 -7.67 10.36 11.58
N VAL A 53 -7.88 9.19 10.97
CA VAL A 53 -9.18 8.51 10.79
C VAL A 53 -9.22 7.16 11.52
N PHE A 54 -8.38 7.01 12.55
CA PHE A 54 -8.21 5.75 13.25
C PHE A 54 -9.49 5.22 13.90
N PRO A 55 -10.36 6.04 14.52
CA PRO A 55 -11.63 5.56 15.07
C PRO A 55 -12.53 4.90 14.03
N GLU A 56 -12.68 5.54 12.86
CA GLU A 56 -13.50 5.03 11.75
C GLU A 56 -12.87 3.76 11.16
N LEU A 57 -11.55 3.76 10.99
CA LEU A 57 -10.80 2.59 10.55
C LEU A 57 -10.97 1.41 11.52
N TRP A 58 -10.85 1.66 12.81
CA TRP A 58 -11.01 0.63 13.85
C TRP A 58 -12.42 0.06 13.85
N THR A 59 -13.46 0.89 13.74
CA THR A 59 -14.85 0.42 13.63
C THR A 59 -15.04 -0.45 12.38
N ALA A 60 -14.55 0.00 11.23
CA ALA A 60 -14.66 -0.74 9.97
C ALA A 60 -13.98 -2.12 10.02
N VAL A 61 -12.89 -2.27 10.77
CA VAL A 61 -12.12 -3.52 10.86
C VAL A 61 -12.61 -4.43 12.00
N SER A 62 -13.04 -3.86 13.13
CA SER A 62 -13.47 -4.62 14.31
C SER A 62 -14.90 -5.15 14.22
N SER A 63 -15.76 -4.49 13.42
CA SER A 63 -17.10 -4.96 13.10
C SER A 63 -17.35 -4.78 11.60
N PRO A 64 -16.92 -5.74 10.77
CA PRO A 64 -16.96 -5.60 9.33
C PRO A 64 -18.40 -5.47 8.80
N ASP A 65 -18.67 -4.32 8.22
CA ASP A 65 -19.95 -3.98 7.60
C ASP A 65 -19.70 -3.08 6.37
N ILE A 66 -20.47 -3.28 5.30
CA ILE A 66 -20.24 -2.61 4.02
C ILE A 66 -20.55 -1.12 4.08
N ASP A 67 -21.56 -0.72 4.86
CA ASP A 67 -21.93 0.68 5.02
C ASP A 67 -20.86 1.40 5.84
N THR A 68 -20.37 0.77 6.91
CA THR A 68 -19.25 1.27 7.71
C THR A 68 -17.97 1.44 6.88
N PHE A 69 -17.65 0.47 6.03
CA PHE A 69 -16.47 0.56 5.15
C PHE A 69 -16.64 1.66 4.09
N ARG A 70 -17.85 1.82 3.55
CA ARG A 70 -18.19 2.89 2.61
C ARG A 70 -17.98 4.25 3.26
N ASP A 71 -18.46 4.45 4.49
CA ASP A 71 -18.28 5.71 5.23
C ASP A 71 -16.79 6.03 5.46
N LEU A 72 -15.98 5.02 5.80
CA LEU A 72 -14.52 5.18 5.88
C LEU A 72 -13.91 5.64 4.55
N THR A 73 -14.30 5.03 3.42
CA THR A 73 -13.79 5.42 2.09
C THR A 73 -14.28 6.78 1.61
N ALA A 74 -15.36 7.32 2.18
CA ALA A 74 -15.81 8.68 1.90
C ALA A 74 -14.86 9.73 2.50
N LEU A 75 -14.08 9.37 3.53
CA LEU A 75 -13.04 10.21 4.11
C LEU A 75 -11.79 10.19 3.23
N ALA A 76 -11.21 11.36 2.95
CA ALA A 76 -9.98 11.45 2.16
C ALA A 76 -8.82 10.64 2.79
N GLY A 77 -8.70 10.66 4.13
CA GLY A 77 -7.71 9.85 4.86
C GLY A 77 -7.99 8.35 4.77
N GLY A 78 -9.26 7.94 4.87
CA GLY A 78 -9.66 6.54 4.77
C GLY A 78 -9.44 5.96 3.38
N ALA A 79 -9.89 6.67 2.34
CA ALA A 79 -9.60 6.30 0.94
C ALA A 79 -8.10 6.20 0.67
N GLY A 80 -7.32 7.17 1.14
CA GLY A 80 -5.86 7.17 0.98
C GLY A 80 -5.17 6.03 1.73
N ALA A 81 -5.60 5.72 2.95
CA ALA A 81 -5.07 4.60 3.73
C ALA A 81 -5.39 3.27 3.05
N ILE A 82 -6.61 3.06 2.57
CA ILE A 82 -7.00 1.86 1.82
C ILE A 82 -6.18 1.73 0.53
N TRP A 83 -5.97 2.84 -0.18
CA TRP A 83 -5.09 2.84 -1.36
C TRP A 83 -3.65 2.42 -1.02
N ALA A 84 -3.07 2.96 0.05
CA ALA A 84 -1.76 2.54 0.53
C ALA A 84 -1.72 1.06 0.93
N GLN A 85 -2.77 0.56 1.56
CA GLN A 85 -2.90 -0.86 1.88
C GLN A 85 -2.96 -1.73 0.60
N VAL A 86 -3.76 -1.35 -0.40
CA VAL A 86 -3.85 -2.05 -1.69
C VAL A 86 -2.50 -2.12 -2.39
N ILE A 87 -1.79 -0.99 -2.48
CA ILE A 87 -0.46 -0.94 -3.12
C ILE A 87 0.58 -1.75 -2.34
N ALA A 88 0.51 -1.77 -1.01
CA ALA A 88 1.37 -2.60 -0.19
C ALA A 88 1.17 -4.10 -0.48
N TRP A 89 -0.10 -4.55 -0.57
CA TRP A 89 -0.43 -5.92 -0.92
C TRP A 89 -0.06 -6.28 -2.35
N ASP A 90 -0.34 -5.39 -3.30
CA ASP A 90 0.04 -5.54 -4.72
C ASP A 90 1.54 -5.80 -4.86
N LEU A 91 2.38 -5.00 -4.19
CA LEU A 91 3.83 -5.18 -4.22
C LEU A 91 4.27 -6.50 -3.60
N LEU A 92 3.76 -6.85 -2.41
CA LEU A 92 4.14 -8.10 -1.73
C LEU A 92 3.70 -9.34 -2.50
N LEU A 93 2.50 -9.32 -3.10
CA LEU A 93 2.03 -10.41 -3.95
C LEU A 93 2.83 -10.50 -5.24
N GLY A 94 3.14 -9.36 -5.88
CA GLY A 94 4.02 -9.32 -7.05
C GLY A 94 5.40 -9.92 -6.75
N GLN A 95 5.97 -9.61 -5.58
CA GLN A 95 7.23 -10.19 -5.11
C GLN A 95 7.14 -11.69 -4.89
N TRP A 96 6.06 -12.15 -4.24
CA TRP A 96 5.83 -13.57 -4.02
C TRP A 96 5.63 -14.34 -5.33
N MET A 97 4.96 -13.75 -6.32
CA MET A 97 4.79 -14.37 -7.64
C MET A 97 6.09 -14.41 -8.45
N TYR A 98 6.97 -13.44 -8.23
CA TYR A 98 8.25 -13.33 -8.93
C TYR A 98 9.30 -14.32 -8.41
N LEU A 99 9.37 -14.53 -7.10
CA LEU A 99 10.37 -15.37 -6.41
C LEU A 99 10.05 -16.85 -6.50
#